data_AF-A0A060C8Z0-F1
#
_entry.id   AF-A0A060C8Z0-F1
#
_cell.length_a   1.000
_cell.length_b   1.000
_cell.length_c   1.000
_cell.angle_alpha   90.00
_cell.angle_beta   90.00
_cell.angle_gamma   90.00
#
_symmetry.space_group_name_H-M   'P 1'
#
loop_
_entity.id
_entity.type
_entity.pdbx_description
1 polymer ?
#
loop_
_entity_poly.entity_id
_entity_poly.type
_entity_poly.pdbx_seq_one_letter_code
_entity_poly.pdbx_strand_id
1 'polypeptide(L)'
;ALTSFSDRELEHWYKTEGAPSGHSPNRYFNEEWYRMNCSEAAEAIANGTCTSGFEHYCNGGYKHFSPHYLFSERYYLKRYPDIAGQTQQSGKFVNGYDHFLRHGIQKTV
;
A
#
# COMPACT_ATOMS: atom_id res chain seq x y z
N ALA A 1 17.08 -28.20 -1.27
CA ALA A 1 17.36 -26.91 -0.60
C ALA A 1 16.47 -25.87 -1.24
N LEU A 2 15.65 -25.15 -0.46
CA LEU A 2 14.97 -23.97 -0.99
C LEU A 2 16.06 -22.96 -1.33
N THR A 3 16.22 -22.65 -2.61
CA THR A 3 17.11 -21.57 -3.07
C THR A 3 16.63 -20.29 -2.41
N SER A 4 17.45 -19.71 -1.54
CA SER A 4 17.21 -18.38 -0.99
C SER A 4 17.57 -17.37 -2.07
N PHE A 5 16.57 -16.65 -2.58
CA PHE A 5 16.79 -15.49 -3.42
C PHE A 5 17.24 -14.31 -2.57
N SER A 6 18.07 -13.43 -3.13
CA SER A 6 18.40 -12.14 -2.53
C SER A 6 17.28 -11.13 -2.71
N ASP A 7 17.24 -10.10 -1.85
CA ASP A 7 16.26 -9.01 -1.96
C ASP A 7 16.26 -8.34 -3.34
N ARG A 8 17.44 -8.19 -3.94
CA ARG A 8 17.59 -7.61 -5.29
C ARG A 8 16.95 -8.50 -6.36
N GLU A 9 17.10 -9.81 -6.27
CA GLU A 9 16.48 -10.75 -7.22
C GLU A 9 14.96 -10.75 -7.09
N LEU A 10 14.45 -10.71 -5.86
CA LEU A 10 13.02 -10.60 -5.59
C LEU A 10 12.45 -9.27 -6.09
N GLU A 11 13.14 -8.16 -5.85
CA GLU A 11 12.75 -6.84 -6.34
C GLU A 11 12.74 -6.80 -7.87
N HIS A 12 13.78 -7.34 -8.51
CA HIS A 12 13.87 -7.40 -9.97
C HIS A 12 12.71 -8.20 -10.54
N TRP A 13 12.49 -9.43 -10.05
CA TRP A 13 11.37 -10.27 -10.46
C TRP A 13 10.03 -9.57 -10.25
N TYR A 14 9.82 -8.92 -9.10
CA TYR A 14 8.57 -8.21 -8.84
C TYR A 14 8.36 -7.08 -9.85
N LYS A 15 9.39 -6.29 -10.17
CA LYS A 15 9.27 -5.18 -11.12
C LYS A 15 9.02 -5.65 -12.55
N THR A 16 9.61 -6.77 -12.97
CA THR A 16 9.51 -7.26 -14.35
C THR A 16 8.32 -8.18 -14.60
N GLU A 17 7.97 -9.03 -13.64
CA GLU A 17 6.93 -10.05 -13.77
C GLU A 17 5.78 -9.85 -12.78
N GLY A 18 6.12 -9.53 -11.53
CA GLY A 18 5.17 -9.42 -10.41
C GLY A 18 4.10 -8.35 -10.63
N ALA A 19 4.52 -7.09 -10.60
CA ALA A 19 3.67 -5.92 -10.70
C ALA A 19 2.82 -5.89 -11.99
N PRO A 20 3.38 -6.14 -13.20
CA PRO A 20 2.57 -6.19 -14.43
C PRO A 20 1.50 -7.28 -14.41
N SER A 21 1.77 -8.40 -13.72
CA SER A 21 0.83 -9.52 -13.59
C SER A 21 -0.18 -9.33 -12.45
N GLY A 22 -0.17 -8.19 -11.76
CA GLY A 22 -1.08 -7.91 -10.65
C GLY A 22 -0.75 -8.67 -9.36
N HIS A 23 0.49 -9.10 -9.17
CA HIS A 23 0.93 -9.63 -7.88
C HIS A 23 1.06 -8.52 -6.85
N SER A 24 0.71 -8.84 -5.60
CA SER A 24 0.99 -7.94 -4.48
C SER A 24 2.49 -7.96 -4.13
N PRO A 25 3.10 -6.82 -3.78
CA PRO A 25 4.53 -6.74 -3.45
C PRO A 25 4.87 -7.48 -2.16
N ASN A 26 3.91 -7.57 -1.23
CA ASN A 26 3.98 -8.30 0.03
C ASN A 26 2.59 -8.36 0.67
N ARG A 27 2.49 -8.95 1.86
CA ARG A 27 1.22 -9.15 2.60
C ARG A 27 0.52 -7.87 3.08
N TYR A 28 1.16 -6.70 3.02
CA TYR A 28 0.63 -5.43 3.53
C TYR A 28 -0.02 -4.57 2.43
N PHE A 29 -0.06 -5.07 1.20
CA PHE A 29 -0.76 -4.44 0.10
C PHE A 29 -1.57 -5.51 -0.62
N ASN A 30 -2.83 -5.23 -0.95
CA ASN A 30 -3.66 -6.13 -1.73
C ASN A 30 -3.91 -5.52 -3.11
N GLU A 31 -3.10 -5.92 -4.07
CA GLU A 31 -3.11 -5.41 -5.44
C GLU A 31 -4.46 -5.63 -6.14
N GLU A 32 -5.00 -6.84 -6.05
CA GLU A 32 -6.27 -7.19 -6.69
C GLU A 32 -7.41 -6.33 -6.14
N TRP A 33 -7.53 -6.24 -4.82
CA TRP A 33 -8.55 -5.44 -4.16
C TRP A 33 -8.36 -3.95 -4.43
N TYR A 34 -7.12 -3.45 -4.39
CA TYR A 34 -6.83 -2.04 -4.61
C TYR A 34 -7.25 -1.59 -6.01
N ARG A 35 -6.93 -2.38 -7.05
CA ARG A 35 -7.34 -2.13 -8.43
C ARG A 35 -8.87 -2.12 -8.60
N MET A 36 -9.58 -3.01 -7.91
CA MET A 36 -11.04 -3.06 -7.98
C MET A 36 -11.74 -1.90 -7.25
N ASN A 37 -11.08 -1.29 -6.25
CA ASN A 37 -11.71 -0.29 -5.37
C ASN A 37 -11.15 1.14 -5.56
N CYS A 38 -10.13 1.31 -6.38
CA CYS A 38 -9.54 2.60 -6.72
C CYS A 38 -9.64 2.81 -8.24
N SER A 39 -10.66 3.55 -8.68
CA SER A 39 -10.85 3.86 -10.10
C SER A 39 -9.67 4.62 -10.70
N GLU A 40 -9.05 5.53 -9.93
CA GLU A 40 -7.85 6.27 -10.34
C GLU A 40 -6.68 5.32 -10.67
N ALA A 41 -6.48 4.28 -9.86
CA ALA A 41 -5.45 3.28 -10.12
C ALA A 41 -5.80 2.41 -11.35
N ALA A 42 -7.06 2.02 -11.50
CA ALA A 42 -7.51 1.26 -12.67
C ALA A 42 -7.31 2.05 -13.96
N GLU A 43 -7.64 3.35 -13.96
CA GLU A 43 -7.42 4.26 -15.09
C GLU A 43 -5.94 4.46 -15.38
N ALA A 44 -5.12 4.67 -14.34
CA ALA A 44 -3.67 4.82 -14.48
C ALA A 44 -2.99 3.57 -15.06
N ILE A 45 -3.49 2.38 -14.75
CA ILE A 45 -3.04 1.13 -15.34
C ILE A 45 -3.50 1.01 -16.80
N ALA A 46 -4.77 1.32 -17.07
CA ALA A 46 -5.34 1.21 -18.41
C ALA A 46 -4.69 2.18 -19.42
N ASN A 47 -4.26 3.36 -18.98
CA ASN A 47 -3.58 4.35 -19.82
C ASN A 47 -2.04 4.21 -19.81
N GLY A 48 -1.49 3.24 -19.09
CA GLY A 48 -0.05 2.96 -19.05
C GLY A 48 0.80 3.94 -18.24
N THR A 49 0.19 4.81 -17.42
CA THR A 49 0.92 5.71 -16.51
C THR A 49 1.37 5.04 -15.20
N CYS A 50 0.77 3.90 -14.86
CA CYS A 50 1.21 3.03 -13.78
C CYS A 50 1.22 1.56 -14.26
N THR A 51 2.20 0.80 -13.81
CA THR A 51 2.35 -0.63 -14.08
C THR A 51 1.44 -1.47 -13.17
N SER A 52 1.13 -0.96 -11.98
CA SER A 52 0.35 -1.65 -10.95
C SER A 52 -0.40 -0.67 -10.05
N GLY A 53 -1.37 -1.17 -9.29
CA GLY A 53 -2.05 -0.43 -8.24
C GLY A 53 -1.10 -0.02 -7.13
N PHE A 54 -0.10 -0.86 -6.81
CA PHE A 54 0.95 -0.52 -5.87
C PHE A 54 1.79 0.69 -6.31
N GLU A 55 2.16 0.76 -7.59
CA GLU A 55 2.87 1.94 -8.13
C GLU A 55 2.02 3.20 -7.99
N HIS A 56 0.73 3.14 -8.36
CA HIS A 56 -0.19 4.25 -8.14
C HIS A 56 -0.28 4.65 -6.66
N TYR A 57 -0.36 3.68 -5.75
CA TYR A 57 -0.37 3.93 -4.31
C TYR A 57 0.87 4.70 -3.87
N CYS A 58 2.06 4.26 -4.28
CA CYS A 58 3.34 4.94 -4.00
C CYS A 58 3.41 6.36 -4.60
N ASN A 59 2.85 6.56 -5.78
CA ASN A 59 2.87 7.86 -6.49
C ASN A 59 1.93 8.92 -5.90
N GLY A 60 1.22 8.61 -4.80
CA GLY A 60 0.40 9.57 -4.07
C GLY A 60 -0.96 9.02 -3.66
N GLY A 61 -1.38 7.87 -4.21
CA GLY A 61 -2.63 7.22 -3.84
C GLY A 61 -2.73 6.92 -2.35
N TYR A 62 -1.60 6.72 -1.67
CA TYR A 62 -1.53 6.50 -0.22
C TYR A 62 -2.19 7.57 0.64
N LYS A 63 -2.39 8.79 0.12
CA LYS A 63 -3.00 9.90 0.85
C LYS A 63 -4.52 9.76 0.98
N HIS A 64 -5.14 9.01 0.07
CA HIS A 64 -6.59 8.99 -0.09
C HIS A 64 -7.16 7.57 -0.12
N PHE A 65 -6.36 6.58 -0.50
CA PHE A 65 -6.79 5.20 -0.67
C PHE A 65 -6.18 4.30 0.40
N SER A 66 -6.94 3.28 0.80
CA SER A 66 -6.46 2.24 1.70
C SER A 66 -5.72 1.17 0.89
N PRO A 67 -4.59 0.63 1.35
CA PRO A 67 -3.79 -0.32 0.58
C PRO A 67 -4.27 -1.77 0.68
N HIS A 68 -5.20 -2.08 1.60
CA HIS A 68 -5.58 -3.44 1.93
C HIS A 68 -7.04 -3.50 2.42
N TYR A 69 -7.78 -4.54 2.02
CA TYR A 69 -9.23 -4.68 2.30
C TYR A 69 -9.59 -4.71 3.80
N LEU A 70 -8.68 -5.20 4.65
CA LEU A 70 -8.84 -5.22 6.12
C LEU A 70 -8.47 -3.90 6.81
N PHE A 71 -8.11 -2.86 6.06
CA PHE A 71 -7.77 -1.56 6.62
C PHE A 71 -8.58 -0.46 5.97
N SER A 72 -9.08 0.48 6.78
CA SER A 72 -9.76 1.67 6.30
C SER A 72 -9.10 2.91 6.91
N GLU A 73 -8.39 3.66 6.07
CA GLU A 73 -7.72 4.91 6.43
C GLU A 73 -8.70 5.89 7.11
N ARG A 74 -9.87 6.08 6.49
CA ARG A 74 -10.92 6.97 7.01
C ARG A 74 -11.42 6.54 8.38
N TYR A 75 -11.68 5.24 8.56
CA TYR A 75 -12.12 4.72 9.86
C TYR A 75 -11.03 4.90 10.92
N TYR A 76 -9.78 4.58 10.56
CA TYR A 76 -8.64 4.62 11.47
C TYR A 76 -8.39 6.04 11.99
N LEU A 77 -8.30 7.03 11.10
CA LEU A 77 -8.10 8.43 11.49
C LEU A 77 -9.29 9.03 12.24
N LYS A 78 -10.53 8.59 11.94
CA LYS A 78 -11.71 8.98 12.72
C LYS A 78 -11.66 8.43 14.15
N ARG A 79 -11.12 7.21 14.32
CA ARG A 79 -11.05 6.52 15.62
C ARG A 79 -9.90 7.02 16.50
N TYR A 80 -8.84 7.53 15.89
CA TYR A 80 -7.64 8.04 16.56
C TYR A 80 -7.29 9.46 16.07
N PRO A 81 -8.00 10.50 16.57
CA PRO A 81 -7.82 11.88 16.11
C PRO A 81 -6.42 12.45 16.37
N ASP A 82 -5.74 11.96 17.40
CA ASP A 82 -4.34 12.28 17.71
C ASP A 82 -3.38 11.82 16.60
N ILE A 83 -3.69 10.69 15.94
CA ILE A 83 -2.94 10.20 14.79
C ILE A 83 -3.30 10.99 13.53
N ALA A 84 -4.55 11.40 13.37
CA ALA A 84 -4.96 12.30 12.28
C ALA A 84 -4.18 13.62 12.32
N GLY A 85 -4.01 14.23 13.50
CA GLY A 85 -3.15 15.40 13.67
C GLY A 85 -1.68 15.11 13.29
N GLN A 86 -1.18 13.92 13.62
CA GLN A 86 0.18 13.52 13.31
C GLN A 86 0.44 13.33 11.80
N THR A 87 -0.54 12.82 11.05
CA THR A 87 -0.42 12.64 9.59
C THR A 87 -0.62 13.94 8.82
N GLN A 88 -1.51 14.82 9.29
CA GLN A 88 -1.89 16.04 8.56
C GLN A 88 -1.02 17.26 8.87
N GLN A 89 -0.59 17.42 10.13
CA GLN A 89 0.04 18.65 10.61
C GLN A 89 1.54 18.46 10.89
N SER A 90 1.89 17.39 11.62
CA SER A 90 3.28 17.16 12.03
C SER A 90 4.12 16.44 10.97
N GLY A 91 3.48 15.73 10.04
CA GLY A 91 4.15 14.88 9.05
C GLY A 91 4.90 13.68 9.65
N LYS A 92 4.64 13.32 10.92
CA LYS A 92 5.32 12.22 11.61
C LYS A 92 5.03 10.84 10.98
N PHE A 93 3.82 10.68 10.44
CA PHE A 93 3.43 9.52 9.66
C PHE A 93 2.92 9.97 8.31
N VAL A 94 3.22 9.17 7.28
CA VAL A 94 2.81 9.50 5.92
C VAL A 94 1.29 9.39 5.74
N ASN A 95 0.67 8.43 6.44
CA ASN A 95 -0.76 8.25 6.57
C ASN A 95 -1.09 7.39 7.82
N GLY A 96 -2.36 7.12 8.07
CA GLY A 96 -2.82 6.27 9.15
C GLY A 96 -2.33 4.83 9.03
N TYR A 97 -2.19 4.32 7.80
CA TYR A 97 -1.64 2.99 7.55
C TYR A 97 -0.18 2.85 7.98
N ASP A 98 0.67 3.85 7.73
CA ASP A 98 2.06 3.91 8.18
C ASP A 98 2.15 3.83 9.72
N HIS A 99 1.31 4.60 10.43
CA HIS A 99 1.19 4.47 11.89
C HIS A 99 0.74 3.05 12.31
N PHE A 100 -0.28 2.50 11.64
CA PHE A 100 -0.78 1.16 11.92
C PHE A 100 0.30 0.09 11.73
N LEU A 101 1.08 0.13 10.65
CA LEU A 101 2.15 -0.82 10.39
C LEU A 101 3.29 -0.72 11.42
N ARG A 102 3.63 0.49 11.88
CA ARG A 102 4.70 0.69 12.87
C ARG A 102 4.30 0.34 14.30
N HIS A 103 3.06 0.61 14.68
CA HIS A 103 2.62 0.56 16.08
C HIS A 103 1.39 -0.30 16.32
N GLY A 104 0.49 -0.41 15.35
CA GLY A 104 -0.75 -1.19 15.46
C GLY A 104 -0.52 -2.69 15.36
N ILE A 105 0.31 -3.15 14.42
CA ILE A 105 0.55 -4.59 14.22
C ILE A 105 1.25 -5.24 15.41
N GLN A 106 2.07 -4.48 16.14
CA GLN A 106 2.78 -4.99 17.31
C GLN A 106 1.89 -5.16 18.54
N LYS A 107 0.75 -4.45 18.60
CA LYS A 107 -0.20 -4.54 19.73
C LYS A 107 -1.23 -5.65 19.58
N THR A 108 -1.18 -6.39 18.48
CA THR A 108 -2.11 -7.49 18.18
C THR A 108 -1.34 -8.81 18.19
N VAL A 109 -0.94 -9.25 19.39
CA VAL A 109 -0.80 -10.64 19.86
C VAL A 109 -0.73 -10.62 21.38
#